data_AF-A0AB34G8E3-F1
#
_entry.id   AF-A0AB34G8E3-F1
#
_cell.length_a   1.000
_cell.length_b   1.000
_cell.length_c   1.000
_cell.angle_alpha   90.00
_cell.angle_beta   90.00
_cell.angle_gamma   90.00
#
_symmetry.space_group_name_H-M   'P 1'
#
loop_
_entity.id
_entity.type
_entity.pdbx_description
1 polymer ?
#
loop_
_entity_poly.entity_id
_entity_poly.type
_entity_poly.pdbx_seq_one_letter_code
_entity_poly.pdbx_strand_id
1 'polypeptide(L)'
;MYNGTKAWMGMACFQNDLPQHGCYEMKLDRWLLLSHALCFSLLKALAHIVELNNMFGQIQSPGYPDSYPSDSEVTWNITVPEGFRIKLYFMHFNLESSYLCEYDYVKGDDDGIADTAHQQLEEGQDPKAVVWMLSFYENSSPA
;
A
#
# COMPACT_ATOMS: atom_id res chain seq x y z
N MET A 1 30.69 6.44 -8.39
CA MET A 1 30.43 5.78 -7.10
C MET A 1 29.78 6.79 -6.18
N TYR A 2 28.45 6.78 -6.08
CA TYR A 2 27.76 7.60 -5.09
C TYR A 2 27.77 6.81 -3.77
N ASN A 3 28.63 7.21 -2.83
CA ASN A 3 28.72 6.63 -1.48
C ASN A 3 27.58 7.16 -0.60
N GLY A 4 26.35 6.79 -0.90
CA GLY A 4 25.18 7.06 -0.05
C GLY A 4 24.45 5.76 0.28
N THR A 5 23.91 5.65 1.50
CA THR A 5 23.04 4.55 1.91
C THR A 5 21.78 4.53 1.04
N LYS A 6 21.53 3.41 0.33
CA LYS A 6 20.35 3.24 -0.53
C LYS A 6 19.13 2.90 0.34
N ALA A 7 18.27 3.87 0.62
CA ALA A 7 17.10 3.68 1.48
C ALA A 7 16.03 4.72 1.16
N TRP A 8 14.77 4.41 1.45
CA TRP A 8 13.67 5.37 1.27
C TRP A 8 12.62 5.29 2.37
N MET A 9 11.97 6.43 2.60
CA MET A 9 10.92 6.65 3.58
C MET A 9 9.85 7.54 2.95
N GLY A 10 8.61 7.09 3.02
CA GLY A 10 7.43 7.86 2.65
C GLY A 10 6.42 7.94 3.80
N MET A 11 5.57 8.94 3.75
CA MET A 11 4.37 9.06 4.58
C MET A 11 3.15 9.05 3.67
N ALA A 12 2.20 8.16 3.97
CA ALA A 12 0.88 8.17 3.37
C ALA A 12 -0.06 8.99 4.27
N CYS A 13 -0.78 9.94 3.68
CA CYS A 13 -1.88 10.65 4.32
C CYS A 13 -3.10 10.61 3.40
N PHE A 14 -4.29 10.62 3.97
CA PHE A 14 -5.52 10.56 3.18
C PHE A 14 -6.31 11.85 3.31
N GLN A 15 -6.68 12.42 2.19
CA GLN A 15 -7.46 13.65 2.13
C GLN A 15 -8.85 13.36 1.59
N ASN A 16 -9.87 13.88 2.27
CA ASN A 16 -11.22 13.94 1.74
C ASN A 16 -11.33 15.15 0.81
N ASP A 17 -11.79 14.96 -0.42
CA ASP A 17 -12.00 16.04 -1.39
C ASP A 17 -13.46 16.56 -1.39
N LEU A 18 -14.31 16.10 -0.46
CA LEU A 18 -15.70 16.55 -0.33
C LEU A 18 -15.89 17.63 0.75
N PRO A 19 -16.73 18.67 0.50
CA PRO A 19 -17.18 19.58 1.54
C PRO A 19 -18.06 18.82 2.54
N GLN A 20 -17.67 18.89 3.80
CA GLN A 20 -18.19 18.03 4.87
C GLN A 20 -19.65 18.39 5.20
N HIS A 21 -20.58 17.52 4.81
CA HIS A 21 -21.85 17.35 5.50
C HIS A 21 -21.78 15.99 6.18
N GLY A 22 -21.62 16.02 7.50
CA GLY A 22 -21.31 14.84 8.30
C GLY A 22 -22.44 13.83 8.39
N CYS A 23 -22.11 12.61 8.81
CA CYS A 23 -23.03 11.74 9.55
C CYS A 23 -22.35 10.45 10.09
N TYR A 24 -22.62 10.24 11.39
CA TYR A 24 -22.66 9.03 12.23
C TYR A 24 -21.52 8.00 12.33
N GLU A 25 -21.31 7.64 13.60
CA GLU A 25 -20.59 6.51 14.19
C GLU A 25 -21.18 5.17 13.70
N MET A 26 -20.34 4.17 13.36
CA MET A 26 -20.81 2.81 13.05
C MET A 26 -20.17 1.76 13.96
N LYS A 27 -21.05 0.93 14.53
CA LYS A 27 -20.83 -0.11 15.53
C LYS A 27 -20.08 -1.32 14.97
N LEU A 28 -19.23 -1.92 15.80
CA LEU A 28 -18.81 -3.31 15.65
C LEU A 28 -19.99 -4.25 15.97
N ASP A 29 -20.33 -5.15 15.05
CA ASP A 29 -21.02 -6.38 15.41
C ASP A 29 -20.21 -7.61 14.96
N ARG A 30 -19.70 -8.31 15.98
CA ARG A 30 -19.09 -9.64 15.94
C ARG A 30 -20.18 -10.67 15.71
N TRP A 31 -20.28 -11.31 14.54
CA TRP A 31 -20.73 -12.70 14.36
C TRP A 31 -20.54 -13.05 12.89
N LEU A 32 -19.44 -13.75 12.52
CA LEU A 32 -19.30 -14.62 11.32
C LEU A 32 -17.82 -15.03 11.03
N LEU A 33 -16.97 -15.18 12.05
CA LEU A 33 -15.60 -15.68 11.86
C LEU A 33 -15.45 -17.09 12.43
N LEU A 34 -16.00 -18.13 11.78
CA LEU A 34 -15.58 -19.51 12.08
C LEU A 34 -15.51 -20.47 10.87
N SER A 35 -15.75 -20.07 9.62
CA SER A 35 -15.64 -21.00 8.47
C SER A 35 -14.65 -20.60 7.35
N HIS A 36 -14.11 -19.38 7.33
CA HIS A 36 -13.18 -18.95 6.26
C HIS A 36 -11.69 -18.86 6.68
N ALA A 37 -11.36 -19.05 7.96
CA ALA A 37 -10.00 -18.82 8.46
C ALA A 37 -8.96 -19.88 8.03
N LEU A 38 -9.38 -21.07 7.58
CA LEU A 38 -8.46 -22.16 7.22
C LEU A 38 -8.19 -22.28 5.71
N CYS A 39 -9.04 -21.70 4.85
CA CYS A 39 -8.81 -21.74 3.39
C CYS A 39 -7.98 -20.55 2.90
N PHE A 40 -8.14 -19.36 3.49
CA PHE A 40 -7.41 -18.15 3.09
C PHE A 40 -5.93 -18.14 3.50
N SER A 41 -5.56 -18.94 4.52
CA SER A 41 -4.20 -18.93 5.08
C SER A 41 -3.17 -19.66 4.22
N LEU A 42 -3.59 -20.46 3.23
CA LEU A 42 -2.68 -21.29 2.44
C LEU A 42 -2.24 -20.67 1.08
N LEU A 43 -2.86 -19.57 0.63
CA LEU A 43 -2.48 -18.89 -0.63
C LEU A 43 -1.58 -17.66 -0.41
N LYS A 44 -1.54 -17.09 0.81
CA LYS A 44 -0.80 -15.84 1.11
C LYS A 44 0.72 -16.01 1.27
N ALA A 45 1.27 -17.21 1.05
CA ALA A 45 2.59 -17.60 1.52
C ALA A 45 3.77 -17.31 0.55
N LEU A 46 3.62 -16.45 -0.46
CA LEU A 46 4.71 -16.20 -1.43
C LEU A 46 5.00 -14.70 -1.70
N ALA A 47 4.27 -13.77 -1.09
CA ALA A 47 4.53 -12.33 -1.22
C ALA A 47 4.55 -11.67 0.16
N HIS A 48 5.58 -10.84 0.43
CA HIS A 48 5.62 -10.03 1.64
C HIS A 48 4.67 -8.84 1.47
N ILE A 49 3.42 -9.02 1.90
CA ILE A 49 2.37 -8.01 1.83
C ILE A 49 2.14 -7.41 3.22
N VAL A 50 2.18 -6.08 3.31
CA VAL A 50 1.87 -5.30 4.50
C VAL A 50 0.56 -4.55 4.28
N GLU A 51 -0.41 -4.71 5.16
CA GLU A 51 -1.71 -4.04 5.06
C GLU A 51 -1.69 -2.74 5.89
N LEU A 52 -2.11 -1.62 5.30
CA LEU A 52 -2.20 -0.30 5.92
C LEU A 52 -3.64 0.21 5.81
N ASN A 53 -4.32 0.33 6.95
CA ASN A 53 -5.74 0.69 7.03
C ASN A 53 -6.01 1.93 7.92
N ASN A 54 -4.96 2.59 8.39
CA ASN A 54 -5.06 3.81 9.18
C ASN A 54 -5.29 5.03 8.29
N MET A 55 -5.66 6.17 8.88
CA MET A 55 -5.83 7.45 8.17
C MET A 55 -4.51 8.22 7.91
N PHE A 56 -3.38 7.65 8.36
CA PHE A 56 -2.03 8.08 8.03
C PHE A 56 -1.08 6.93 8.38
N GLY A 57 0.09 6.90 7.74
CA GLY A 57 1.08 5.87 8.01
C GLY A 57 2.44 6.22 7.43
N GLN A 58 3.47 5.55 7.95
CA GLN A 58 4.82 5.61 7.40
C GLN A 58 5.11 4.32 6.64
N ILE A 59 5.76 4.45 5.49
CA ILE A 59 6.17 3.35 4.62
C ILE A 59 7.68 3.49 4.41
N GLN A 60 8.42 2.40 4.60
CA GLN A 60 9.88 2.44 4.59
C GLN A 60 10.43 1.23 3.87
N SER A 61 11.57 1.39 3.19
CA SER A 61 12.32 0.25 2.68
C SER A 61 12.69 -0.70 3.83
N PRO A 62 12.74 -2.02 3.59
CA PRO A 62 13.24 -2.96 4.60
C PRO A 62 14.63 -2.53 5.08
N GLY A 63 14.85 -2.49 6.39
CA GLY A 63 16.16 -2.11 6.97
C GLY A 63 16.44 -0.60 7.06
N TYR A 64 15.51 0.27 6.65
CA TYR A 64 15.65 1.73 6.82
C TYR A 64 16.03 2.09 8.29
N PRO A 65 16.97 3.01 8.55
CA PRO A 65 17.63 3.93 7.61
C PRO A 65 18.85 3.34 6.88
N ASP A 66 19.20 2.09 7.15
CA ASP A 66 20.31 1.40 6.48
C ASP A 66 19.89 0.93 5.08
N SER A 67 20.86 0.42 4.32
CA SER A 67 20.61 -0.07 2.97
C SER A 67 19.60 -1.22 2.98
N TYR A 68 18.68 -1.22 2.03
CA TYR A 68 17.77 -2.35 1.85
C TYR A 68 18.53 -3.63 1.44
N PRO A 69 18.04 -4.83 1.86
CA PRO A 69 18.65 -6.11 1.46
C PRO A 69 18.51 -6.36 -0.05
N SER A 70 19.46 -7.11 -0.60
CA SER A 70 19.37 -7.56 -1.98
C SER A 70 18.29 -8.61 -2.21
N ASP A 71 17.76 -8.60 -3.43
CA ASP A 71 16.65 -9.38 -3.97
C ASP A 71 15.38 -9.27 -3.10
N SER A 72 15.11 -8.06 -2.60
CA SER A 72 13.96 -7.80 -1.73
C SER A 72 12.75 -7.29 -2.50
N GLU A 73 11.60 -7.90 -2.22
CA GLU A 73 10.30 -7.47 -2.71
C GLU A 73 9.35 -7.29 -1.52
N VAL A 74 8.68 -6.14 -1.48
CA VAL A 74 7.63 -5.87 -0.49
C VAL A 74 6.53 -5.05 -1.13
N THR A 75 5.29 -5.40 -0.81
CA THR A 75 4.10 -4.69 -1.27
C THR A 75 3.31 -4.18 -0.07
N TRP A 76 2.95 -2.90 -0.09
CA TRP A 76 2.03 -2.30 0.86
C TRP A 76 0.66 -2.12 0.22
N ASN A 77 -0.34 -2.79 0.79
CA ASN A 77 -1.74 -2.60 0.43
C ASN A 77 -2.32 -1.51 1.33
N ILE A 78 -2.67 -0.37 0.74
CA ILE A 78 -3.18 0.79 1.43
C ILE A 78 -4.68 0.90 1.16
N THR A 79 -5.47 0.78 2.22
CA THR A 79 -6.92 0.73 2.15
C THR A 79 -7.51 1.97 2.81
N VAL A 80 -8.34 2.72 2.08
CA VAL A 80 -9.02 3.91 2.61
C VAL A 80 -10.53 3.86 2.40
N PRO A 81 -11.31 4.55 3.25
CA PRO A 81 -12.74 4.69 3.02
C PRO A 81 -13.04 5.39 1.68
N GLU A 82 -14.22 5.10 1.13
CA GLU A 82 -14.72 5.77 -0.07
C GLU A 82 -14.73 7.31 0.09
N GLY A 83 -14.41 8.03 -0.99
CA GLY A 83 -14.34 9.49 -1.02
C GLY A 83 -13.01 10.08 -0.52
N PHE A 84 -12.11 9.25 0.02
CA PHE A 84 -10.74 9.66 0.35
C PHE A 84 -9.77 9.34 -0.77
N ARG A 85 -8.73 10.17 -0.88
CA ARG A 85 -7.60 9.95 -1.79
C ARG A 85 -6.31 9.78 -1.03
N ILE A 86 -5.44 8.94 -1.57
CA ILE A 86 -4.12 8.67 -1.02
C ILE A 86 -3.13 9.72 -1.53
N LYS A 87 -2.43 10.35 -0.58
CA LYS A 87 -1.31 11.25 -0.84
C LYS A 87 -0.05 10.66 -0.26
N LEU A 88 0.93 10.41 -1.12
CA LEU A 88 2.25 9.91 -0.74
C LEU A 88 3.26 11.06 -0.74
N TYR A 89 4.01 11.17 0.35
CA TYR A 89 5.08 12.15 0.52
C TYR A 89 6.38 11.41 0.82
N PHE A 90 7.37 11.49 -0.07
CA PHE A 90 8.69 10.93 0.18
C PHE A 90 9.53 11.88 1.04
N MET A 91 9.96 11.41 2.22
CA MET A 91 10.87 12.13 3.10
C MET A 91 12.33 11.86 2.72
N HIS A 92 12.62 10.62 2.35
CA HIS A 92 13.91 10.17 1.84
C HIS A 92 13.66 9.25 0.66
N PHE A 93 14.42 9.42 -0.42
CA PHE A 93 14.30 8.58 -1.61
C PHE A 93 15.67 8.41 -2.25
N ASN A 94 16.32 7.29 -1.96
CA ASN A 94 17.60 6.93 -2.54
C ASN A 94 17.58 5.47 -2.99
N LEU A 95 17.62 5.26 -4.31
CA LEU A 95 17.64 3.95 -4.95
C LEU A 95 18.92 3.78 -5.78
N GLU A 96 19.23 2.56 -6.23
CA GLU A 96 20.22 2.37 -7.28
C GLU A 96 19.85 3.14 -8.55
N SER A 97 20.82 3.85 -9.11
CA SER A 97 20.68 4.48 -10.41
C SER A 97 20.96 3.46 -11.51
N SER A 98 19.98 3.19 -12.36
CA SER A 98 20.11 2.34 -13.55
C SER A 98 19.40 2.93 -14.76
N TYR A 99 19.68 2.39 -15.95
CA TYR A 99 18.98 2.83 -17.15
C TYR A 99 17.54 2.32 -17.11
N LEU A 100 16.56 3.21 -17.31
CA LEU A 100 15.12 2.88 -17.26
C LEU A 100 14.65 2.22 -15.95
N CYS A 101 15.38 2.40 -14.84
CA CYS A 101 15.06 1.79 -13.53
C CYS A 101 14.97 0.26 -13.57
N GLU A 102 15.85 -0.40 -14.35
CA GLU A 102 15.85 -1.86 -14.57
C GLU A 102 16.27 -2.73 -13.36
N TYR A 103 16.76 -2.12 -12.28
CA TYR A 103 17.22 -2.81 -11.07
C TYR A 103 16.29 -2.48 -9.91
N ASP A 104 16.42 -1.27 -9.37
CA ASP A 104 15.67 -0.84 -8.20
C ASP A 104 14.57 0.14 -8.58
N TYR A 105 13.34 -0.12 -8.15
CA TYR A 105 12.23 0.80 -8.37
C TYR A 105 11.12 0.67 -7.33
N VAL A 106 10.38 1.77 -7.17
CA VAL A 106 9.13 1.82 -6.41
C VAL A 106 8.01 2.07 -7.41
N LYS A 107 6.96 1.24 -7.35
CA LYS A 107 5.80 1.30 -8.24
C LYS A 107 4.53 1.50 -7.42
N GLY A 108 3.68 2.45 -7.85
CA GLY A 108 2.32 2.59 -7.34
C GLY A 108 1.33 2.08 -8.38
N ASP A 109 0.41 1.21 -7.97
CA ASP A 109 -0.67 0.69 -8.79
C ASP A 109 -2.02 0.92 -8.08
N ASP A 110 -2.98 1.49 -8.81
CA ASP A 110 -4.39 1.52 -8.42
C ASP A 110 -4.98 0.14 -8.75
N ASP A 111 -5.76 -0.43 -7.83
CA ASP A 111 -6.49 -1.68 -8.08
C ASP A 111 -7.62 -1.55 -9.13
N GLY A 112 -7.85 -0.35 -9.66
CA GLY A 112 -8.93 -0.03 -10.62
C GLY A 112 -10.34 -0.05 -10.00
N ILE A 113 -10.47 -0.27 -8.69
CA ILE A 113 -11.77 -0.33 -8.00
C ILE A 113 -12.37 1.08 -7.85
N ALA A 114 -11.53 2.12 -7.81
CA ALA A 114 -11.99 3.52 -7.70
C ALA A 114 -12.92 3.96 -8.85
N ASP A 115 -12.64 3.58 -10.10
CA ASP A 115 -13.48 3.94 -11.25
C ASP A 115 -14.70 3.02 -11.39
N THR A 116 -14.58 1.77 -10.94
CA THR A 116 -15.65 0.75 -11.05
C THR A 116 -16.69 0.90 -9.92
N ALA A 117 -16.37 1.63 -8.85
CA ALA A 117 -17.28 1.92 -7.73
C ALA A 117 -18.49 2.78 -8.15
N HIS A 118 -18.36 3.61 -9.18
CA HIS A 118 -19.48 4.42 -9.69
C HIS A 118 -20.61 3.59 -10.33
N GLN A 119 -20.38 2.30 -10.67
CA GLN A 119 -21.32 1.55 -11.49
C GLN A 119 -21.96 0.31 -10.85
N GLN A 120 -21.65 -0.02 -9.59
CA GLN A 120 -22.34 -1.12 -8.89
C GLN A 120 -22.62 -0.77 -7.42
N LEU A 121 -23.78 -0.16 -7.17
CA LEU A 121 -24.42 -0.12 -5.86
C LEU A 121 -25.24 -1.41 -5.72
N GLU A 122 -24.62 -2.48 -5.23
CA GLU A 122 -25.37 -3.63 -4.68
C GLU A 122 -25.60 -3.33 -3.19
N GLU A 123 -26.85 -3.37 -2.76
CA GLU A 123 -27.29 -3.04 -1.40
C GLU A 123 -26.77 -4.10 -0.41
N GLY A 124 -25.73 -3.79 0.37
CA GLY A 124 -25.23 -4.65 1.45
C GLY A 124 -23.73 -4.94 1.49
N GLN A 125 -22.93 -4.38 0.57
CA GLN A 125 -21.46 -4.43 0.67
C GLN A 125 -20.96 -3.24 1.50
N ASP A 126 -19.97 -3.45 2.39
CA ASP A 126 -19.26 -2.38 3.11
C ASP A 126 -18.82 -1.27 2.12
N PRO A 127 -18.75 0.02 2.52
CA PRO A 127 -18.37 1.10 1.61
C PRO A 127 -17.07 0.71 0.92
N LYS A 128 -17.08 0.74 -0.42
CA LYS A 128 -16.00 0.16 -1.23
C LYS A 128 -14.70 0.87 -0.88
N ALA A 129 -13.84 0.17 -0.17
CA ALA A 129 -12.56 0.70 0.19
C ALA A 129 -11.71 0.83 -1.08
N VAL A 130 -11.04 1.96 -1.26
CA VAL A 130 -10.07 2.13 -2.35
C VAL A 130 -8.79 1.44 -1.89
N VAL A 131 -8.32 0.46 -2.66
CA VAL A 131 -7.04 -0.21 -2.40
C VAL A 131 -6.00 0.31 -3.38
N TRP A 132 -4.90 0.84 -2.86
CA TRP A 132 -3.71 1.14 -3.63
C TRP A 132 -2.58 0.23 -3.21
N MET A 133 -1.79 -0.20 -4.19
CA MET A 133 -0.62 -1.02 -3.98
C MET A 133 0.63 -0.19 -4.21
N LEU A 134 1.50 -0.10 -3.20
CA LEU A 134 2.86 0.40 -3.38
C LEU A 134 3.80 -0.80 -3.30
N SER A 135 4.60 -1.03 -4.34
CA SER A 135 5.54 -2.14 -4.39
C SER A 135 6.95 -1.62 -4.54
N PHE A 136 7.89 -2.21 -3.79
CA PHE A 136 9.31 -1.99 -3.92
C PHE A 136 9.96 -3.28 -4.42
N TYR A 137 10.82 -3.11 -5.43
CA TYR A 137 11.62 -4.15 -6.03
C TYR A 137 13.08 -3.73 -5.97
N GLU A 138 13.90 -4.54 -5.31
CA GLU A 138 15.35 -4.56 -5.46
C GLU A 138 15.72 -5.76 -6.31
N ASN A 139 16.59 -5.55 -7.29
CA ASN A 139 17.22 -6.64 -8.00
C ASN A 139 18.72 -6.37 -8.15
N SER A 140 19.53 -7.29 -7.65
CA SER A 140 20.98 -7.21 -7.69
C SER A 140 21.49 -6.94 -9.13
N SER A 141 22.14 -5.79 -9.36
CA SER A 141 22.81 -5.52 -10.64
C SER A 141 23.93 -6.57 -10.87
N PRO A 142 24.09 -7.10 -12.11
CA PRO A 142 25.22 -7.97 -12.42
C PRO A 142 26.54 -7.22 -12.21
N ALA A 143 27.42 -7.79 -11.39
CA ALA A 143 28.73 -7.24 -11.01
C ALA A 143 29.69 -7.03 -12.19
#